data_AF-A0A6A0ADC8-F1
#
_entry.id   AF-A0A6A0ADC8-F1
#
_cell.length_a   1.000
_cell.length_b   1.000
_cell.length_c   1.000
_cell.angle_alpha   90.00
_cell.angle_beta   90.00
_cell.angle_gamma   90.00
#
_symmetry.space_group_name_H-M   'P 1'
#
loop_
_entity.id
_entity.type
_entity.pdbx_description
1 polymer ?
#
loop_
_entity_poly.entity_id
_entity_poly.type
_entity_poly.pdbx_seq_one_letter_code
_entity_poly.pdbx_strand_id
1 'polypeptide(L)'
;MTNPCLRNDGAYAAMPPRRAGCYKRCTVAYHAACRGDNFAPMSPHIAYKARIAADNQDDDAPHKVFSKVFSDAQLRPFFEGVSEQALRHIQESMMEILFSGSVDGPGQDSSEKVDLREYHYDLIKFRGLSEHHHELFCKHFQAVLNELGNVLPAEAKTSAMAVMRSTRSHFRPMKPGE
;
A
#
# COMPACT_ATOMS: atom_id res chain seq x y z
N MET A 1 -0.79 39.64 -32.63
CA MET A 1 -1.42 40.18 -31.42
C MET A 1 -0.62 39.70 -30.21
N THR A 2 -0.11 40.65 -29.44
CA THR A 2 0.87 40.51 -28.35
C THR A 2 0.19 40.66 -26.98
N ASN A 3 0.63 39.84 -26.00
CA ASN A 3 0.65 39.95 -24.52
C ASN A 3 -0.29 40.92 -23.78
N PRO A 4 -0.86 40.56 -22.62
CA PRO A 4 -0.13 40.66 -21.32
C PRO A 4 -0.57 39.61 -20.26
N CYS A 5 0.19 39.22 -19.23
CA CYS A 5 0.63 40.05 -18.11
C CYS A 5 1.85 39.44 -17.41
N LEU A 6 2.86 40.29 -17.22
CA LEU A 6 3.96 40.17 -16.28
C LEU A 6 3.60 40.94 -14.98
N ARG A 7 4.12 40.41 -13.86
CA ARG A 7 4.56 41.08 -12.61
C ARG A 7 3.53 41.65 -11.62
N ASN A 8 3.65 41.21 -10.36
CA ASN A 8 4.15 42.10 -9.32
C ASN A 8 4.78 41.33 -8.14
N ASP A 9 5.87 41.91 -7.62
CA ASP A 9 6.77 41.40 -6.57
C ASP A 9 6.24 41.70 -5.15
N GLY A 10 6.50 40.79 -4.20
CA GLY A 10 6.26 41.00 -2.77
C GLY A 10 6.86 39.87 -1.93
N ALA A 11 8.03 40.13 -1.34
CA ALA A 11 8.95 39.17 -0.73
C ALA A 11 8.45 38.45 0.53
N TYR A 12 8.80 37.16 0.67
CA TYR A 12 9.30 36.56 1.91
C TYR A 12 10.26 35.39 1.60
N ALA A 13 11.15 35.13 2.54
CA ALA A 13 12.51 34.62 2.40
C ALA A 13 12.70 33.14 1.98
N ALA A 14 13.96 32.85 1.67
CA ALA A 14 14.54 31.66 1.07
C ALA A 14 14.21 30.30 1.70
N MET A 15 13.90 29.32 0.85
CA MET A 15 14.18 27.89 1.04
C MET A 15 14.78 27.30 -0.25
N PRO A 16 15.72 26.35 -0.16
CA PRO A 16 16.36 25.75 -1.34
C PRO A 16 15.37 24.91 -2.17
N PRO A 17 15.57 24.79 -3.49
CA PRO A 17 14.61 24.12 -4.37
C PRO A 17 14.65 22.60 -4.13
N ARG A 18 13.68 22.06 -3.40
CA ARG A 18 13.34 20.64 -3.52
C ARG A 18 12.46 20.47 -4.75
N ARG A 19 12.90 19.55 -5.61
CA ARG A 19 12.49 19.36 -7.00
C ARG A 19 10.97 19.17 -7.17
N ALA A 20 10.27 20.25 -7.51
CA ALA A 20 8.89 20.23 -8.03
C ALA A 20 8.73 19.54 -9.41
N GLY A 21 9.78 18.88 -9.91
CA GLY A 21 9.82 18.25 -11.23
C GLY A 21 9.42 16.77 -11.27
N CYS A 22 9.39 16.04 -10.13
CA CYS A 22 9.05 14.62 -10.15
C CYS A 22 7.53 14.37 -10.27
N TYR A 23 6.70 15.18 -9.61
CA TYR A 23 5.25 14.94 -9.55
C TYR A 23 4.51 15.26 -10.85
N LYS A 24 5.02 16.20 -11.66
CA LYS A 24 4.45 16.45 -13.00
C LYS A 24 4.63 15.25 -13.94
N ARG A 25 5.65 14.41 -13.75
CA ARG A 25 5.84 13.21 -14.57
C ARG A 25 4.86 12.08 -14.20
N CYS A 26 4.55 11.91 -12.91
CA CYS A 26 3.57 10.91 -12.45
C CYS A 26 2.13 11.25 -12.87
N THR A 27 1.74 12.53 -12.80
CA THR A 27 0.39 12.98 -13.20
C THR A 27 0.20 12.97 -14.71
N VAL A 28 1.24 13.29 -15.50
CA VAL A 28 1.18 13.16 -16.97
C VAL A 28 1.07 11.70 -17.41
N ALA A 29 1.75 10.75 -16.75
CA ALA A 29 1.59 9.32 -17.02
C ALA A 29 0.18 8.81 -16.72
N TYR A 30 -0.43 9.29 -15.62
CA TYR A 30 -1.81 8.94 -15.26
C TYR A 30 -2.84 9.50 -16.26
N HIS A 31 -2.66 10.74 -16.75
CA HIS A 31 -3.53 11.31 -17.79
C HIS A 31 -3.29 10.71 -19.19
N ALA A 32 -2.08 10.27 -19.52
CA ALA A 32 -1.77 9.61 -20.78
C ALA A 32 -2.35 8.18 -20.85
N ALA A 33 -2.43 7.47 -19.72
CA ALA A 33 -3.09 6.16 -19.63
C ALA A 33 -4.60 6.22 -19.99
N CYS A 34 -5.23 7.38 -19.85
CA CYS A 34 -6.62 7.60 -20.28
C CYS A 34 -6.76 8.02 -21.76
N ARG A 35 -5.66 8.23 -22.51
CA ARG A 35 -5.67 8.77 -23.89
C ARG A 35 -5.21 7.78 -24.97
N GLY A 36 -5.05 6.50 -24.66
CA GLY A 36 -4.87 5.47 -25.70
C GLY A 36 -3.50 5.46 -26.38
N ASP A 37 -2.47 6.05 -25.77
CA ASP A 37 -1.10 5.86 -26.24
C ASP A 37 -0.54 4.54 -25.70
N ASN A 38 0.09 3.75 -26.58
CA ASN A 38 0.71 2.44 -26.32
C ASN A 38 1.87 2.52 -25.29
N PHE A 39 1.54 2.76 -24.02
CA PHE A 39 2.44 2.57 -22.90
C PHE A 39 2.29 1.13 -22.39
N ALA A 40 3.42 0.48 -22.09
CA ALA A 40 3.41 -0.78 -21.34
C ALA A 40 2.56 -0.59 -20.07
N PRO A 41 1.67 -1.54 -19.72
CA PRO A 41 0.82 -1.40 -18.55
C PRO A 41 1.70 -1.17 -17.32
N MET A 42 1.43 -0.10 -16.58
CA MET A 42 2.12 0.16 -15.31
C MET A 42 1.98 -1.07 -14.40
N SER A 43 3.05 -1.43 -13.69
CA SER A 43 2.98 -2.45 -12.64
C SER A 43 1.82 -2.13 -11.69
N PRO A 44 0.97 -3.10 -11.30
CA PRO A 44 -0.16 -2.86 -10.41
C PRO A 44 0.22 -2.16 -9.10
N HIS A 45 1.41 -2.41 -8.56
CA HIS A 45 1.93 -1.69 -7.39
C HIS A 45 2.18 -0.19 -7.67
N ILE A 46 2.69 0.16 -8.85
CA ILE A 46 2.89 1.57 -9.27
C ILE A 46 1.52 2.24 -9.49
N ALA A 47 0.58 1.56 -10.13
CA ALA A 47 -0.78 2.06 -10.31
C ALA A 47 -1.49 2.27 -8.96
N TYR A 48 -1.31 1.35 -8.02
CA TYR A 48 -1.79 1.48 -6.64
C TYR A 48 -1.21 2.73 -5.96
N LYS A 49 0.13 2.87 -5.96
CA LYS A 49 0.82 4.03 -5.36
C LYS A 49 0.34 5.35 -5.97
N ALA A 50 0.28 5.42 -7.30
CA ALA A 50 -0.16 6.62 -8.01
C ALA A 50 -1.61 7.01 -7.66
N ARG A 51 -2.50 6.02 -7.49
CA ARG A 51 -3.90 6.32 -7.18
C ARG A 51 -4.10 6.79 -5.76
N ILE A 52 -3.49 6.12 -4.77
CA ILE A 52 -3.68 6.58 -3.39
C ILE A 52 -3.10 8.01 -3.28
N ALA A 53 -1.92 8.26 -3.86
CA ALA A 53 -1.30 9.60 -3.98
C ALA A 53 -2.20 10.66 -4.64
N ALA A 54 -3.07 10.28 -5.57
CA ALA A 54 -3.98 11.22 -6.24
C ALA A 54 -5.26 11.53 -5.44
N ASP A 55 -5.75 10.57 -4.64
CA ASP A 55 -6.96 10.76 -3.82
C ASP A 55 -6.70 11.63 -2.57
N ASN A 56 -5.44 11.77 -2.15
CA ASN A 56 -5.02 12.59 -1.01
C ASN A 56 -4.09 13.72 -1.51
N GLN A 57 -4.56 14.97 -1.55
CA GLN A 57 -3.74 16.14 -1.92
C GLN A 57 -2.66 16.52 -0.89
N ASP A 58 -2.59 15.78 0.21
CA ASP A 58 -1.51 15.81 1.20
C ASP A 58 -0.68 14.52 1.09
N ASP A 59 0.62 14.58 1.40
CA ASP A 59 1.63 13.48 1.34
C ASP A 59 1.28 12.21 2.19
N ASP A 60 0.02 12.04 2.62
CA ASP A 60 -0.52 11.01 3.53
C ASP A 60 -1.14 9.78 2.85
N ALA A 61 -0.67 9.50 1.64
CA ALA A 61 -1.42 8.76 0.65
C ALA A 61 -1.02 7.28 0.45
N PRO A 62 -0.72 6.51 1.50
CA PRO A 62 -1.06 5.07 1.43
C PRO A 62 -2.14 4.52 2.38
N HIS A 63 -2.62 5.18 3.42
CA HIS A 63 -3.20 4.44 4.59
C HIS A 63 -4.63 3.91 4.50
N LYS A 64 -5.26 3.75 3.33
CA LYS A 64 -6.66 3.28 3.29
C LYS A 64 -6.86 1.91 3.96
N VAL A 65 -5.89 1.00 3.86
CA VAL A 65 -5.97 -0.31 4.55
C VAL A 65 -5.81 -0.12 6.05
N PHE A 66 -4.72 0.53 6.50
CA PHE A 66 -4.46 0.69 7.93
C PHE A 66 -5.46 1.61 8.64
N SER A 67 -6.03 2.60 7.96
CA SER A 67 -7.14 3.42 8.47
C SER A 67 -8.35 2.56 8.83
N LYS A 68 -8.73 1.60 7.96
CA LYS A 68 -9.81 0.65 8.25
C LYS A 68 -9.43 -0.32 9.37
N VAL A 69 -8.20 -0.82 9.36
CA VAL A 69 -7.68 -1.72 10.41
C VAL A 69 -7.65 -1.05 11.79
N PHE A 70 -7.22 0.21 11.88
CA PHE A 70 -7.23 1.00 13.10
C PHE A 70 -8.64 1.33 13.59
N SER A 71 -9.61 1.42 12.67
CA SER A 71 -11.01 1.63 13.00
C SER A 71 -11.73 0.33 13.43
N ASP A 72 -11.12 -0.84 13.22
CA ASP A 72 -11.68 -2.12 13.61
C ASP A 72 -11.36 -2.45 15.07
N ALA A 73 -12.38 -2.55 15.91
CA ALA A 73 -12.23 -2.78 17.34
C ALA A 73 -11.53 -4.11 17.69
N GLN A 74 -11.59 -5.12 16.82
CA GLN A 74 -10.94 -6.41 17.02
C GLN A 74 -9.48 -6.42 16.55
N LEU A 75 -9.12 -5.58 15.57
CA LEU A 75 -7.74 -5.51 15.07
C LEU A 75 -6.91 -4.46 15.80
N ARG A 76 -7.52 -3.33 16.17
CA ARG A 76 -6.85 -2.18 16.80
C ARG A 76 -5.92 -2.55 17.97
N PRO A 77 -6.26 -3.48 18.90
CA PRO A 77 -5.36 -3.83 20.00
C PRO A 77 -3.98 -4.30 19.54
N PHE A 78 -3.88 -5.02 18.41
CA PHE A 78 -2.60 -5.55 17.91
C PHE A 78 -1.62 -4.46 17.43
N PHE A 79 -2.10 -3.23 17.23
CA PHE A 79 -1.32 -2.10 16.73
C PHE A 79 -1.01 -1.05 17.82
N GLU A 80 -1.32 -1.34 19.09
CA GLU A 80 -0.95 -0.46 20.21
C GLU A 80 0.56 -0.22 20.24
N GLY A 81 0.97 1.05 20.26
CA GLY A 81 2.38 1.47 20.27
C GLY A 81 3.07 1.45 18.90
N VAL A 82 2.40 0.98 17.84
CA VAL A 82 2.94 1.02 16.48
C VAL A 82 2.68 2.39 15.86
N SER A 83 3.73 3.07 15.40
CA SER A 83 3.57 4.37 14.73
C SER A 83 2.93 4.19 13.34
N GLU A 84 2.04 5.11 12.96
CA GLU A 84 1.49 5.13 11.61
C GLU A 84 2.58 5.24 10.55
N GLN A 85 3.67 5.95 10.85
CA GLN A 85 4.83 6.10 9.95
C GLN A 85 5.50 4.75 9.63
N ALA A 86 5.69 3.89 10.65
CA ALA A 86 6.26 2.55 10.45
C ALA A 86 5.34 1.67 9.59
N LEU A 87 4.03 1.76 9.80
CA LEU A 87 3.06 1.01 8.99
C LEU A 87 3.02 1.46 7.53
N ARG A 88 3.41 2.70 7.20
CA ARG A 88 3.50 3.15 5.80
C ARG A 88 4.52 2.36 5.02
N HIS A 89 5.73 2.26 5.57
CA HIS A 89 6.81 1.52 4.95
C HIS A 89 6.46 0.04 4.81
N ILE A 90 5.86 -0.54 5.86
CA ILE A 90 5.37 -1.93 5.82
C ILE A 90 4.28 -2.10 4.76
N GLN A 91 3.35 -1.14 4.63
CA GLN A 91 2.29 -1.21 3.63
C GLN A 91 2.85 -1.22 2.21
N GLU A 92 3.84 -0.38 1.92
CA GLU A 92 4.45 -0.33 0.60
C GLU A 92 5.12 -1.66 0.22
N SER A 93 5.94 -2.20 1.13
CA SER A 93 6.56 -3.51 0.93
C SER A 93 5.52 -4.62 0.79
N MET A 94 4.46 -4.57 1.60
CA MET A 94 3.35 -5.52 1.49
C MET A 94 2.66 -5.43 0.12
N MET A 95 2.40 -4.23 -0.42
CA MET A 95 1.77 -4.09 -1.73
C MET A 95 2.68 -4.57 -2.87
N GLU A 96 3.98 -4.34 -2.76
CA GLU A 96 4.96 -4.86 -3.73
C GLU A 96 4.95 -6.39 -3.78
N ILE A 97 4.94 -7.03 -2.61
CA ILE A 97 4.81 -8.49 -2.49
C ILE A 97 3.48 -8.96 -3.09
N LEU A 98 2.35 -8.41 -2.64
CA LEU A 98 1.02 -8.86 -3.06
C LEU A 98 0.78 -8.71 -4.57
N PHE A 99 1.23 -7.60 -5.16
CA PHE A 99 1.07 -7.36 -6.59
C PHE A 99 2.13 -8.05 -7.46
N SER A 100 3.20 -8.59 -6.86
CA SER A 100 4.12 -9.49 -7.58
C SER A 100 3.52 -10.86 -7.86
N GLY A 101 2.43 -11.23 -7.15
CA GLY A 101 1.77 -12.53 -7.28
C GLY A 101 2.42 -13.65 -6.45
N SER A 102 3.45 -13.36 -5.66
CA SER A 102 4.11 -14.30 -4.74
C SER A 102 4.31 -13.68 -3.36
N VAL A 103 4.24 -14.49 -2.31
CA VAL A 103 4.60 -14.09 -0.93
C VAL A 103 6.09 -13.79 -0.77
N ASP A 104 6.92 -14.32 -1.68
CA ASP A 104 8.38 -14.12 -1.69
C ASP A 104 8.77 -12.79 -2.39
N GLY A 105 7.81 -12.03 -2.95
CA GLY A 105 8.10 -10.78 -3.65
C GLY A 105 8.83 -10.96 -5.00
N PRO A 106 9.09 -9.85 -5.74
CA PRO A 106 9.74 -9.90 -7.04
C PRO A 106 11.27 -10.09 -6.90
N GLY A 107 11.80 -11.17 -7.49
CA GLY A 107 13.25 -11.37 -7.64
C GLY A 107 13.98 -11.89 -6.40
N GLN A 108 13.29 -12.29 -5.33
CA GLN A 108 13.93 -13.05 -4.25
C GLN A 108 14.15 -14.49 -4.68
N ASP A 109 15.40 -14.95 -4.54
CA ASP A 109 15.69 -16.36 -4.47
C ASP A 109 15.03 -16.93 -3.20
N SER A 110 14.57 -18.17 -3.27
CA SER A 110 13.74 -18.84 -2.23
C SER A 110 14.40 -19.00 -0.85
N SER A 111 15.61 -18.45 -0.66
CA SER A 111 16.44 -18.49 0.53
C SER A 111 16.20 -17.35 1.53
N GLU A 112 15.56 -16.24 1.13
CA GLU A 112 15.24 -15.09 2.00
C GLU A 112 13.73 -14.92 2.26
N LYS A 113 13.02 -16.04 2.45
CA LYS A 113 11.58 -15.99 2.75
C LYS A 113 11.34 -15.31 4.10
N VAL A 114 10.54 -14.25 4.09
CA VAL A 114 9.99 -13.63 5.29
C VAL A 114 9.08 -14.65 5.98
N ASP A 115 9.49 -15.24 7.11
CA ASP A 115 8.62 -16.10 7.89
C ASP A 115 7.60 -15.23 8.66
N LEU A 116 6.43 -15.04 8.05
CA LEU A 116 5.33 -14.30 8.65
C LEU A 116 4.93 -14.81 10.03
N ARG A 117 5.14 -16.10 10.34
CA ARG A 117 4.83 -16.65 11.66
C ARG A 117 5.83 -16.16 12.70
N GLU A 118 7.11 -16.11 12.36
CA GLU A 118 8.16 -15.54 13.21
C GLU A 118 7.90 -14.04 13.46
N TYR A 119 7.61 -13.27 12.41
CA TYR A 119 7.32 -11.83 12.52
C TYR A 119 6.12 -11.52 13.43
N HIS A 120 5.14 -12.42 13.51
CA HIS A 120 3.93 -12.23 14.31
C HIS A 120 3.92 -13.10 15.58
N TYR A 121 5.04 -13.73 15.95
CA TYR A 121 5.12 -14.73 17.02
C TYR A 121 4.52 -14.22 18.33
N ASP A 122 4.97 -13.06 18.81
CA ASP A 122 4.52 -12.52 20.09
C ASP A 122 3.02 -12.16 20.08
N LEU A 123 2.52 -11.69 18.93
CA LEU A 123 1.10 -11.39 18.77
C LEU A 123 0.26 -12.67 18.81
N ILE A 124 0.72 -13.73 18.15
CA ILE A 124 0.04 -15.04 18.12
C ILE A 124 0.08 -15.68 19.51
N LYS A 125 1.26 -15.74 20.13
CA LYS A 125 1.51 -16.47 21.38
C LYS A 125 0.92 -15.76 22.59
N PHE A 126 1.08 -14.44 22.69
CA PHE A 126 0.77 -13.70 23.92
C PHE A 126 -0.44 -12.78 23.79
N ARG A 127 -0.84 -12.38 22.57
CA ARG A 127 -1.95 -11.44 22.36
C ARG A 127 -3.17 -12.07 21.69
N GLY A 128 -3.12 -13.35 21.35
CA GLY A 128 -4.24 -14.07 20.75
C GLY A 128 -4.51 -13.71 19.29
N LEU A 129 -3.51 -13.18 18.57
CA LEU A 129 -3.62 -13.03 17.12
C LEU A 129 -3.85 -14.40 16.49
N SER A 130 -4.79 -14.47 15.54
CA SER A 130 -5.31 -15.74 15.05
C SER A 130 -5.78 -15.64 13.61
N GLU A 131 -6.14 -16.77 13.01
CA GLU A 131 -6.73 -16.83 11.67
C GLU A 131 -7.98 -15.96 11.52
N HIS A 132 -8.78 -15.79 12.58
CA HIS A 132 -9.95 -14.90 12.58
C HIS A 132 -9.55 -13.44 12.34
N HIS A 133 -8.48 -12.99 13.01
CA HIS A 133 -7.96 -11.64 12.83
C HIS A 133 -7.35 -11.44 11.43
N HIS A 134 -6.68 -12.46 10.90
CA HIS A 134 -6.21 -12.47 9.51
C HIS A 134 -7.37 -12.32 8.51
N GLU A 135 -8.48 -13.02 8.72
CA GLU A 135 -9.68 -12.89 7.89
C GLU A 135 -10.31 -11.50 7.97
N LEU A 136 -10.33 -10.87 9.15
CA LEU A 136 -10.77 -9.48 9.30
C LEU A 136 -9.86 -8.52 8.53
N PHE A 137 -8.53 -8.70 8.61
CA PHE A 137 -7.59 -7.93 7.81
C PHE A 137 -7.84 -8.11 6.31
N CYS A 138 -8.06 -9.33 5.85
CA CYS A 138 -8.41 -9.63 4.45
C CYS A 138 -9.69 -8.92 4.00
N LYS A 139 -10.70 -8.80 4.87
CA LYS A 139 -11.95 -8.07 4.56
C LYS A 139 -11.68 -6.59 4.34
N HIS A 140 -10.88 -5.96 5.20
CA HIS A 140 -10.49 -4.55 5.03
C HIS A 140 -9.64 -4.33 3.78
N PHE A 141 -8.70 -5.24 3.52
CA PHE A 141 -7.88 -5.18 2.31
C PHE A 141 -8.73 -5.30 1.04
N GLN A 142 -9.67 -6.26 0.99
CA GLN A 142 -10.63 -6.40 -0.12
C GLN A 142 -11.49 -5.16 -0.29
N ALA A 143 -11.97 -4.55 0.80
CA ALA A 143 -12.75 -3.32 0.74
C ALA A 143 -11.96 -2.19 0.08
N VAL A 144 -10.69 -2.02 0.43
CA VAL A 144 -9.81 -1.03 -0.21
C VAL A 144 -9.58 -1.34 -1.69
N LEU A 145 -9.35 -2.61 -2.05
CA LEU A 145 -9.22 -3.00 -3.46
C LEU A 145 -10.50 -2.70 -4.26
N ASN A 146 -11.68 -2.83 -3.63
CA ASN A 146 -12.96 -2.51 -4.26
C ASN A 146 -13.13 -0.99 -4.43
N GLU A 147 -12.80 -0.20 -3.41
CA GLU A 147 -12.82 1.27 -3.45
C GLU A 147 -11.90 1.84 -4.54
N LEU A 148 -10.79 1.16 -4.83
CA LEU A 148 -9.89 1.52 -5.93
C LEU A 148 -10.50 1.32 -7.32
N GLY A 149 -11.64 0.63 -7.45
CA GLY A 149 -12.40 0.55 -8.71
C GLY A 149 -11.54 0.12 -9.90
N ASN A 150 -11.70 0.78 -11.04
CA ASN A 150 -11.05 0.37 -12.30
C ASN A 150 -9.56 0.74 -12.40
N VAL A 151 -8.97 1.27 -11.33
CA VAL A 151 -7.54 1.64 -11.30
C VAL A 151 -6.64 0.42 -11.41
N LEU A 152 -7.05 -0.69 -10.78
CA LEU A 152 -6.32 -1.95 -10.83
C LEU A 152 -7.11 -2.95 -11.68
N PRO A 153 -6.45 -3.70 -12.58
CA PRO A 153 -7.06 -4.81 -13.29
C PRO A 153 -7.72 -5.80 -12.31
N ALA A 154 -8.87 -6.35 -12.67
CA ALA A 154 -9.59 -7.31 -11.83
C ALA A 154 -8.72 -8.54 -11.49
N GLU A 155 -7.90 -8.99 -12.44
CA GLU A 155 -6.94 -10.07 -12.25
C GLU A 155 -5.88 -9.73 -11.21
N ALA A 156 -5.34 -8.50 -11.23
CA ALA A 156 -4.36 -8.06 -10.24
C ALA A 156 -4.94 -8.00 -8.83
N LYS A 157 -6.19 -7.54 -8.68
CA LYS A 157 -6.90 -7.59 -7.38
C LYS A 157 -7.14 -9.02 -6.91
N THR A 158 -7.54 -9.89 -7.82
CA THR A 158 -7.79 -11.31 -7.53
C THR A 158 -6.51 -12.02 -7.11
N SER A 159 -5.42 -11.79 -7.83
CA SER A 159 -4.09 -12.30 -7.51
C SER A 159 -3.60 -11.81 -6.16
N ALA A 160 -3.63 -10.50 -5.90
CA ALA A 160 -3.24 -9.93 -4.60
C ALA A 160 -4.05 -10.52 -3.42
N MET A 161 -5.36 -10.71 -3.60
CA MET A 161 -6.20 -11.38 -2.59
C MET A 161 -5.87 -12.85 -2.42
N ALA A 162 -5.51 -13.56 -3.49
CA ALA A 162 -5.09 -14.96 -3.41
C ALA A 162 -3.78 -15.09 -2.62
N VAL A 163 -2.79 -14.23 -2.89
CA VAL A 163 -1.53 -14.16 -2.14
C VAL A 163 -1.82 -13.85 -0.67
N MET A 164 -2.63 -12.82 -0.38
CA MET A 164 -3.01 -12.48 1.01
C MET A 164 -3.68 -13.65 1.74
N ARG A 165 -4.61 -14.35 1.09
CA ARG A 165 -5.31 -15.50 1.68
C ARG A 165 -4.39 -16.71 1.90
N SER A 166 -3.39 -16.89 1.05
CA SER A 166 -2.43 -18.00 1.18
C SER A 166 -1.63 -17.94 2.49
N THR A 167 -1.51 -16.75 3.11
CA THR A 167 -0.75 -16.57 4.36
C THR A 167 -1.54 -16.90 5.63
N ARG A 168 -2.83 -17.27 5.52
CA ARG A 168 -3.71 -17.52 6.68
C ARG A 168 -3.14 -18.53 7.68
N SER A 169 -2.54 -19.61 7.17
CA SER A 169 -2.01 -20.70 7.99
C SER A 169 -0.88 -20.27 8.93
N HIS A 170 -0.18 -19.16 8.65
CA HIS A 170 0.85 -18.61 9.54
C HIS A 170 0.27 -18.10 10.86
N PHE A 171 -1.03 -17.79 10.89
CA PHE A 171 -1.73 -17.25 12.06
C PHE A 171 -2.49 -18.32 12.85
N ARG A 172 -2.25 -19.61 12.60
CA ARG A 172 -2.82 -20.68 13.43
C ARG A 172 -2.30 -20.59 14.87
N PRO A 173 -3.09 -21.02 15.88
CA PRO A 173 -2.63 -21.09 17.27
C PRO A 173 -1.30 -21.86 17.42
N MET A 174 -0.51 -21.47 18.42
CA MET A 174 0.73 -22.17 18.79
C MET A 174 0.40 -23.56 19.31
N LYS A 175 1.12 -24.58 18.85
CA LYS A 175 1.04 -25.92 19.44
C LYS A 175 1.91 -25.99 20.69
N PRO A 176 1.61 -26.87 21.66
CA PRO A 176 2.52 -27.15 22.76
C PRO A 176 3.90 -27.55 22.22
N GLY A 177 4.94 -26.80 22.60
CA GLY A 177 6.32 -27.05 22.17
C GLY A 177 6.80 -26.24 20.94
N GLU A 178 5.95 -25.41 20.34
CA GLU A 178 6.35 -24.30 19.44
C GLU A 178 6.67 -23.02 20.25
#